data_AF-A0A6C1P5Z9-F1
#
_entry.id   AF-A0A6C1P5Z9-F1
#
_cell.length_a   1.000
_cell.length_b   1.000
_cell.length_c   1.000
_cell.angle_alpha   90.00
_cell.angle_beta   90.00
_cell.angle_gamma   90.00
#
_symmetry.space_group_name_H-M   'P 1'
#
loop_
_entity.id
_entity.type
_entity.pdbx_description
1 polymer ?
#
loop_
_entity_poly.entity_id
_entity_poly.type
_entity_poly.pdbx_seq_one_letter_code
_entity_poly.pdbx_strand_id
1 'polypeptide(L)'
;MIYSDKFYFICRVPLSAEGADDVEVITKADNTEDFPRVFKQYEDLRSHAFNKDGLFSVIRADEIYALIRTGNAKEAKLLAFEESRANLITNLEHRVMQNKDKEAQAILKNVHEVEMSL
;
A
#
# COMPACT_ATOMS: atom_id res chain seq x y z
N MET A 1 -7.88 23.46 22.31
CA MET A 1 -8.29 22.06 22.47
C MET A 1 -7.91 21.36 21.17
N ILE A 2 -6.75 20.67 21.12
CA ILE A 2 -6.17 20.15 19.86
C ILE A 2 -6.58 18.67 19.67
N TYR A 3 -7.86 18.37 19.86
CA TYR A 3 -8.40 17.06 19.49
C TYR A 3 -8.77 17.16 18.01
N SER A 4 -7.96 16.53 17.15
CA SER A 4 -8.36 16.25 15.78
C SER A 4 -9.07 14.92 15.77
N ASP A 5 -10.26 14.87 15.17
CA ASP A 5 -10.91 13.61 14.86
C ASP A 5 -9.97 12.78 13.98
N LYS A 6 -9.85 11.49 14.32
CA LYS A 6 -9.09 10.52 13.55
C LYS A 6 -10.03 9.45 13.04
N PHE A 7 -9.95 9.18 11.75
CA PHE A 7 -10.69 8.14 11.05
C PHE A 7 -9.72 7.04 10.60
N TYR A 8 -10.28 5.88 10.25
CA TYR A 8 -9.52 4.82 9.60
C TYR A 8 -9.81 4.84 8.10
N PHE A 9 -8.77 4.79 7.28
CA PHE A 9 -8.86 4.78 5.82
C PHE A 9 -8.22 3.51 5.29
N ILE A 10 -8.88 2.84 4.35
CA ILE A 10 -8.20 1.86 3.49
C ILE A 10 -7.68 2.62 2.29
N CYS A 11 -6.36 2.58 2.11
CA CYS A 11 -5.67 3.11 0.96
C CYS A 11 -5.17 1.95 0.10
N ARG A 12 -5.43 2.04 -1.20
CA ARG A 12 -4.85 1.18 -2.23
C ARG A 12 -3.64 1.91 -2.81
N VAL A 13 -2.48 1.26 -2.74
CA VAL A 13 -1.21 1.76 -3.25
C VAL A 13 -0.82 0.85 -4.43
N PRO A 14 -1.00 1.32 -5.68
CA PRO A 14 -0.51 0.61 -6.85
C PRO A 14 1.00 0.38 -6.77
N LEU A 15 1.50 -0.73 -7.31
CA LEU A 15 2.95 -0.96 -7.40
C LEU A 15 3.67 0.10 -8.26
N SER A 16 2.93 0.76 -9.15
CA SER A 16 3.41 1.85 -10.00
C SER A 16 3.24 3.23 -9.38
N ALA A 17 2.84 3.33 -8.10
CA ALA A 17 2.67 4.62 -7.45
C ALA A 17 4.03 5.35 -7.39
N GLU A 18 4.06 6.59 -7.87
CA GLU A 18 5.22 7.48 -7.80
C GLU A 18 5.12 8.42 -6.60
N GLY A 19 3.92 8.55 -6.02
CA GLY A 19 3.69 9.32 -4.80
C GLY A 19 2.28 9.17 -4.24
N ALA A 20 1.95 10.03 -3.29
CA ALA A 20 0.66 10.05 -2.60
C ALA A 20 -0.53 10.29 -3.56
N ASP A 21 -0.32 11.00 -4.67
CA ASP A 21 -1.41 11.32 -5.61
C ASP A 21 -1.95 10.07 -6.33
N ASP A 22 -1.10 9.06 -6.53
CA ASP A 22 -1.47 7.76 -7.13
C ASP A 22 -2.17 6.82 -6.14
N VAL A 23 -2.19 7.16 -4.85
CA VAL A 23 -2.85 6.35 -3.83
C VAL A 23 -4.36 6.61 -3.87
N GLU A 24 -5.16 5.55 -3.87
CA GLU A 24 -6.61 5.63 -3.87
C GLU A 24 -7.18 5.33 -2.48
N VAL A 25 -8.11 6.17 -2.01
CA VAL A 25 -8.87 5.87 -0.79
C VAL A 25 -10.07 5.01 -1.16
N ILE A 26 -10.08 3.76 -0.71
CA ILE A 26 -11.13 2.78 -1.01
C ILE A 26 -12.33 2.96 -0.11
N THR A 27 -12.08 3.13 1.19
CA THR A 27 -13.15 3.34 2.17
C THR A 27 -12.61 4.08 3.38
N LYS A 28 -13.53 4.62 4.18
CA LYS A 28 -13.25 5.27 5.46
C LYS A 28 -14.22 4.71 6.51
N ALA A 29 -13.74 4.52 7.73
CA ALA A 29 -14.60 4.33 8.90
C ALA A 29 -15.05 5.70 9.39
N ASP A 30 -16.35 5.96 9.39
CA ASP A 30 -16.89 7.24 9.88
C ASP A 30 -16.81 7.37 11.40
N ASN A 31 -16.79 6.24 12.11
CA ASN A 31 -16.70 6.17 13.56
C ASN A 31 -16.07 4.83 14.01
N THR A 32 -15.97 4.62 15.32
CA THR A 32 -15.37 3.40 15.90
C THR A 32 -16.24 2.16 15.71
N GLU A 33 -17.57 2.32 15.67
CA GLU A 33 -18.51 1.20 15.47
C GLU A 33 -18.46 0.64 14.04
N ASP A 34 -18.05 1.48 13.08
CA ASP A 34 -17.87 1.13 11.68
C ASP A 34 -16.51 0.50 11.36
N PHE A 35 -15.55 0.60 12.29
CA PHE A 35 -14.21 0.03 12.12
C PHE A 35 -14.20 -1.47 11.79
N PRO A 36 -15.00 -2.35 12.44
CA PRO A 36 -15.01 -3.77 12.11
C PRO A 36 -15.39 -4.06 10.65
N ARG A 37 -16.29 -3.27 10.04
CA ARG A 37 -16.65 -3.40 8.61
C ARG A 37 -15.43 -3.08 7.74
N VAL A 38 -14.75 -1.98 8.04
CA VAL A 38 -13.56 -1.53 7.32
C VAL A 38 -12.40 -2.52 7.49
N PHE A 39 -12.16 -3.01 8.70
CA PHE A 39 -11.12 -3.99 8.96
C PHE A 39 -11.38 -5.30 8.21
N LYS A 40 -12.62 -5.78 8.17
CA LYS A 40 -12.98 -6.95 7.37
C LYS A 40 -12.71 -6.74 5.88
N GLN A 41 -13.13 -5.59 5.33
CA GLN A 41 -12.86 -5.25 3.93
C GLN A 41 -11.36 -5.17 3.64
N TYR A 42 -10.57 -4.65 4.58
CA TYR A 42 -9.12 -4.62 4.47
C TYR A 42 -8.53 -6.03 4.35
N GLU A 43 -8.92 -6.96 5.25
CA GLU A 43 -8.50 -8.36 5.22
C GLU A 43 -8.89 -9.07 3.91
N ASP A 44 -10.12 -8.84 3.44
CA ASP A 44 -10.61 -9.40 2.17
C ASP A 44 -9.77 -8.92 0.97
N LEU A 45 -9.42 -7.62 0.92
CA LEU A 45 -8.63 -7.04 -0.17
C LEU A 45 -7.21 -7.59 -0.23
N ARG A 46 -6.54 -7.79 0.92
CA ARG A 46 -5.18 -8.36 0.98
C ARG A 46 -5.14 -9.89 0.91
N SER A 47 -6.29 -10.57 0.90
CA SER A 47 -6.40 -12.03 0.95
C SER A 47 -5.63 -12.72 -0.20
N HIS A 48 -5.58 -12.09 -1.37
CA HIS A 48 -4.88 -12.61 -2.56
C HIS A 48 -3.36 -12.77 -2.35
N ALA A 49 -2.76 -12.00 -1.44
CA ALA A 49 -1.33 -12.02 -1.17
C ALA A 49 -0.92 -13.12 -0.15
N PHE A 50 -1.87 -13.89 0.40
CA PHE A 50 -1.57 -14.99 1.31
C PHE A 50 -1.30 -16.30 0.58
N ASN A 51 -0.37 -17.09 1.12
CA ASN A 51 -0.11 -18.43 0.62
C ASN A 51 -1.10 -19.46 1.19
N LYS A 52 -0.95 -20.74 0.78
CA LYS A 52 -1.78 -21.85 1.27
C LYS A 52 -1.70 -22.07 2.78
N ASP A 53 -0.63 -21.59 3.43
CA ASP A 53 -0.42 -21.68 4.88
C ASP A 53 -0.93 -20.44 5.63
N GLY A 54 -1.57 -19.48 4.94
CA GLY A 54 -2.05 -18.23 5.54
C GLY A 54 -0.95 -17.23 5.87
N LEU A 55 0.22 -17.32 5.22
CA LEU A 55 1.32 -16.36 5.37
C LEU A 55 1.25 -15.29 4.27
N PHE A 56 1.22 -14.03 4.69
CA PHE A 56 1.22 -12.87 3.77
C PHE A 56 2.57 -12.76 3.06
N SER A 57 2.53 -12.45 1.77
CA SER A 57 3.72 -12.28 0.95
C SER A 57 3.57 -11.06 0.04
N VAL A 58 4.36 -10.02 0.31
CA VAL A 58 4.33 -8.78 -0.45
C VAL A 58 4.62 -8.98 -1.94
N ILE A 59 5.49 -9.93 -2.29
CA ILE A 59 5.85 -10.25 -3.68
C ILE A 59 4.71 -10.91 -4.48
N ARG A 60 3.66 -11.39 -3.80
CA ARG A 60 2.44 -11.93 -4.42
C ARG A 60 1.32 -10.89 -4.53
N ALA A 61 1.49 -9.73 -3.90
CA ALA A 61 0.51 -8.69 -3.93
C ALA A 61 0.61 -7.96 -5.27
N ASP A 62 -0.50 -7.90 -6.02
CA ASP A 62 -0.58 -7.11 -7.26
C ASP A 62 -0.62 -5.60 -6.94
N GLU A 63 -1.01 -5.27 -5.71
CA GLU A 63 -1.08 -3.93 -5.14
C GLU A 63 -1.05 -4.01 -3.61
N ILE A 64 -0.65 -2.92 -2.96
CA ILE A 64 -0.56 -2.87 -1.50
C ILE A 64 -1.78 -2.17 -0.93
N TYR A 65 -2.45 -2.83 0.01
CA TYR A 65 -3.49 -2.21 0.80
C TYR A 65 -2.94 -1.80 2.16
N ALA A 66 -3.18 -0.55 2.56
CA ALA A 66 -2.78 0.01 3.84
C ALA A 66 -4.01 0.50 4.62
N LEU A 67 -4.04 0.21 5.92
CA LEU A 67 -5.08 0.67 6.84
C LEU A 67 -4.53 1.79 7.72
N ILE A 68 -4.83 3.05 7.38
CA ILE A 68 -4.22 4.23 7.97
C ILE A 68 -5.17 4.94 8.92
N ARG A 69 -4.69 5.34 10.10
CA ARG A 69 -5.47 6.14 11.07
C ARG A 69 -5.02 7.59 11.09
N THR A 70 -5.82 8.49 10.53
CA THR A 70 -5.46 9.91 10.39
C THR A 70 -6.69 10.83 10.29
N GLY A 71 -6.49 12.15 10.19
CA GLY A 71 -7.57 13.15 10.20
C GLY A 71 -8.26 13.39 8.84
N ASN A 72 -7.59 13.12 7.72
CA ASN A 72 -8.15 13.38 6.40
C ASN A 72 -7.57 12.49 5.29
N ALA A 73 -8.24 12.43 4.15
CA ALA A 73 -7.86 11.58 3.03
C ALA A 73 -6.49 11.93 2.41
N LYS A 74 -6.11 13.22 2.39
CA LYS A 74 -4.82 13.64 1.83
C LYS A 74 -3.66 13.10 2.66
N GLU A 75 -3.76 13.22 3.98
CA GLU A 75 -2.79 12.67 4.92
C GLU A 75 -2.79 11.14 4.88
N ALA A 76 -3.96 10.51 4.68
CA ALA A 76 -4.07 9.06 4.57
C ALA A 76 -3.32 8.50 3.35
N LYS A 77 -3.41 9.20 2.21
CA LYS A 77 -2.68 8.85 1.00
C LYS A 77 -1.17 8.98 1.18
N LEU A 78 -0.71 10.07 1.79
CA LEU A 78 0.71 10.29 2.06
C LEU A 78 1.28 9.21 2.97
N LEU A 79 0.65 8.95 4.11
CA LEU A 79 1.09 7.93 5.05
C LEU A 79 1.05 6.53 4.43
N ALA A 80 0.01 6.21 3.65
CA ALA A 80 -0.07 4.92 2.97
C ALA A 80 1.08 4.70 1.99
N PHE A 81 1.46 5.73 1.21
CA PHE A 81 2.61 5.65 0.31
C PHE A 81 3.92 5.44 1.08
N GLU A 82 4.17 6.28 2.09
CA GLU A 82 5.41 6.22 2.87
C GLU A 82 5.55 4.90 3.64
N GLU A 83 4.50 4.44 4.32
CA GLU A 83 4.50 3.17 5.07
C GLU A 83 4.62 1.95 4.14
N SER A 84 4.15 2.07 2.89
CA SER A 84 4.23 1.00 1.90
C SER A 84 5.54 1.00 1.10
N ARG A 85 6.38 2.03 1.22
CA ARG A 85 7.57 2.21 0.36
C ARG A 85 8.52 1.02 0.38
N ALA A 86 8.81 0.46 1.56
CA ALA A 86 9.68 -0.71 1.65
C ALA A 86 9.08 -1.94 0.93
N ASN A 87 7.77 -2.14 1.09
CA ASN A 87 7.02 -3.21 0.44
C ASN A 87 6.95 -3.03 -1.09
N LEU A 88 6.78 -1.79 -1.57
CA LEU A 88 6.85 -1.44 -2.99
C LEU A 88 8.21 -1.83 -3.57
N ILE A 89 9.29 -1.37 -2.94
CA ILE A 89 10.66 -1.67 -3.38
C ILE A 89 10.87 -3.18 -3.45
N THR A 90 10.58 -3.93 -2.38
CA THR A 90 10.76 -5.40 -2.37
C THR A 90 9.97 -6.10 -3.47
N ASN A 91 8.73 -5.69 -3.75
CA ASN A 91 7.94 -6.27 -4.82
C ASN A 91 8.53 -5.94 -6.20
N LEU A 92 8.88 -4.67 -6.44
CA LEU A 92 9.47 -4.22 -7.69
C LEU A 92 10.82 -4.91 -7.96
N GLU A 93 11.68 -5.04 -6.95
CA GLU A 93 12.95 -5.76 -7.06
C GLU A 93 12.72 -7.22 -7.48
N HIS A 94 11.74 -7.88 -6.87
CA HIS A 94 11.36 -9.24 -7.23
C HIS A 94 10.86 -9.35 -8.68
N ARG A 95 10.03 -8.39 -9.15
CA ARG A 95 9.58 -8.33 -10.56
C ARG A 95 10.74 -8.15 -11.53
N VAL A 96 11.70 -7.29 -11.19
CA VAL A 96 12.91 -7.09 -11.98
C VAL A 96 13.73 -8.38 -12.05
N MET A 97 13.97 -9.03 -10.91
CA MET A 97 14.80 -10.24 -10.83
C MET A 97 14.17 -11.46 -11.52
N GLN A 98 12.85 -11.66 -11.39
CA GLN A 98 12.18 -12.83 -11.99
C GLN A 98 11.75 -12.62 -13.43
N ASN A 99 11.16 -11.45 -13.74
CA ASN A 99 10.48 -11.21 -15.01
C ASN A 99 11.25 -10.29 -15.94
N LYS A 100 12.41 -9.76 -15.52
CA LYS A 100 13.19 -8.73 -16.24
C LYS A 100 12.33 -7.51 -16.60
N ASP A 101 11.47 -7.15 -15.66
CA ASP A 101 10.47 -6.09 -15.81
C ASP A 101 11.13 -4.71 -15.88
N LYS A 102 11.13 -4.11 -17.08
CA LYS A 102 11.76 -2.81 -17.34
C LYS A 102 10.99 -1.65 -16.71
N GLU A 103 9.67 -1.77 -16.58
CA GLU A 103 8.86 -0.73 -15.95
C GLU A 103 9.18 -0.69 -14.45
N ALA A 104 9.20 -1.87 -13.80
CA ALA A 104 9.60 -1.96 -12.40
C ALA A 104 11.03 -1.44 -12.15
N GLN A 105 11.96 -1.72 -13.06
CA GLN A 105 13.32 -1.18 -12.98
C GLN A 105 13.35 0.36 -13.09
N ALA A 106 12.54 0.94 -13.98
CA ALA A 106 12.45 2.39 -14.14
C ALA A 106 11.86 3.05 -12.89
N ILE A 107 10.82 2.46 -12.29
CA ILE A 107 10.18 2.97 -11.08
C ILE A 107 11.16 2.91 -9.90
N LEU A 108 11.86 1.78 -9.70
CA LEU A 108 12.90 1.65 -8.67
C LEU A 108 13.95 2.76 -8.77
N LYS A 109 14.44 3.04 -9.97
CA LYS A 109 15.46 4.07 -10.19
C LYS A 109 14.92 5.49 -10.03
N ASN A 110 13.79 5.81 -10.66
CA ASN A 110 13.32 7.19 -10.79
C ASN A 110 12.50 7.67 -9.59
N VAL A 111 11.77 6.77 -8.93
CA VAL A 111 10.88 7.09 -7.80
C VAL A 111 11.55 6.76 -6.48
N HIS A 112 12.17 5.59 -6.39
CA HIS A 112 12.71 5.08 -5.15
C HIS A 112 14.22 5.26 -4.99
N GLU A 113 14.91 5.74 -6.03
CA GLU A 113 16.37 5.96 -6.08
C GLU A 113 17.18 4.68 -5.80
N VAL A 114 16.62 3.52 -6.16
CA VAL A 114 17.25 2.20 -6.03
C VAL A 114 17.79 1.76 -7.39
N GLU A 115 19.11 1.64 -7.51
CA GLU A 115 19.76 1.06 -8.69
C GLU A 115 19.91 -0.46 -8.56
N MET A 116 19.32 -1.19 -9.49
CA MET A 116 19.49 -2.63 -9.61
C MET A 116 20.75 -2.94 -10.41
N SER A 117 21.73 -3.60 -9.80
CA SER A 117 22.86 -4.20 -10.52
C SER A 117 22.42 -5.55 -11.10
N LEU A 118 21.91 -5.53 -12.33
CA LEU A 118 21.52 -6.72 -13.09
C LEU A 118 22.70 -7.35 -13.83
#